data_AF-A0A415Z4V7-F1
#
_entry.id   AF-A0A415Z4V7-F1
#
_cell.length_a   1.000
_cell.length_b   1.000
_cell.length_c   1.000
_cell.angle_alpha   90.00
_cell.angle_beta   90.00
_cell.angle_gamma   90.00
#
_symmetry.space_group_name_H-M   'P 1'
#
loop_
_entity.id
_entity.type
_entity.pdbx_description
1 polymer ?
#
loop_
_entity_poly.entity_id
_entity_poly.type
_entity_poly.pdbx_seq_one_letter_code
_entity_poly.pdbx_strand_id
1 'polypeptide(L)'
;MLIAAVLAGCGAVEQRPALEKIEYTNLNDSGSRELLQELLSDAGVSDGRIQGFFRRVDRFNDIVKQEWLTDGFEEAELLYTKYDPYTMQDEWTAKNGTFPGYNCRITAMNLFGDFLSVSADAQINSGEDVLFADEEALKTDPDALGGS
;
A
#
# COMPACT_ATOMS: atom_id res chain seq x y z
N MET A 1 -20.47 41.28 37.89
CA MET A 1 -19.97 40.04 37.27
C MET A 1 -20.18 40.16 35.77
N LEU A 2 -19.15 40.55 35.03
CA LEU A 2 -19.15 40.57 33.57
C LEU A 2 -18.24 39.40 33.14
N ILE A 3 -18.79 38.45 32.40
CA ILE A 3 -18.01 37.38 31.77
C ILE A 3 -17.65 37.89 30.37
N ALA A 4 -16.38 38.19 30.14
CA ALA A 4 -15.82 38.37 28.81
C ALA A 4 -15.07 37.09 28.44
N ALA A 5 -15.62 36.34 27.48
CA ALA A 5 -14.93 35.21 26.86
C ALA A 5 -14.26 35.70 25.58
N VAL A 6 -12.93 35.62 25.51
CA VAL A 6 -12.17 35.73 24.26
C VAL A 6 -11.73 34.32 23.89
N LEU A 7 -12.45 33.70 22.96
CA LEU A 7 -11.95 32.52 22.27
C LEU A 7 -11.04 33.02 21.14
N ALA A 8 -9.74 33.08 21.40
CA ALA A 8 -8.72 33.19 20.34
C ALA A 8 -8.55 31.83 19.68
N GLY A 9 -9.58 31.38 18.97
CA GLY A 9 -9.50 30.27 18.03
C GLY A 9 -8.94 30.76 16.70
N CYS A 10 -7.62 30.88 16.63
CA CYS A 10 -6.87 30.87 15.37
C CYS A 10 -5.60 30.06 15.65
N GLY A 11 -5.73 28.73 15.65
CA GLY A 11 -4.57 27.92 15.30
C GLY A 11 -4.13 28.43 13.94
N ALA A 12 -2.91 28.94 13.85
CA ALA A 12 -2.35 29.33 12.57
C ALA A 12 -2.59 28.17 11.61
N VAL A 13 -3.29 28.44 10.51
CA VAL A 13 -3.16 27.57 9.35
C VAL A 13 -1.71 27.78 8.96
N GLU A 14 -0.81 26.94 9.49
CA GLU A 14 0.43 26.67 8.80
C GLU A 14 -0.02 26.21 7.42
N GLN A 15 0.03 27.12 6.45
CA GLN A 15 0.08 26.76 5.05
C GLN A 15 1.39 25.97 4.93
N ARG A 16 1.31 24.67 5.24
CA ARG A 16 2.35 23.74 4.84
C ARG A 16 2.45 23.92 3.33
N PRO A 17 3.62 24.28 2.78
CA PRO A 17 3.76 24.41 1.35
C PRO A 17 3.24 23.13 0.71
N ALA A 18 2.44 23.28 -0.35
CA ALA A 18 2.01 22.12 -1.12
C ALA A 18 3.27 21.36 -1.53
N LEU A 19 3.31 20.06 -1.25
CA LEU A 19 4.46 19.24 -1.58
C LEU A 19 4.56 19.18 -3.11
N GLU A 20 5.48 19.91 -3.72
CA GLU A 20 5.55 19.98 -5.20
C GLU A 20 6.09 18.69 -5.82
N LYS A 21 6.94 17.99 -5.06
CA LYS A 21 7.58 16.74 -5.47
C LYS A 21 7.59 15.73 -4.34
N ILE A 22 7.55 14.46 -4.72
CA ILE A 22 7.77 13.30 -3.86
C ILE A 22 9.04 12.59 -4.28
N GLU A 23 9.66 11.90 -3.33
CA GLU A 23 10.63 10.86 -3.62
C GLU A 23 9.92 9.52 -3.47
N TYR A 24 10.05 8.64 -4.47
CA TYR A 24 9.39 7.34 -4.47
C TYR A 24 10.26 6.26 -5.11
N THR A 25 9.92 5.00 -4.84
CA THR A 25 10.58 3.84 -5.41
C THR A 25 9.56 2.74 -5.70
N ASN A 26 9.79 1.95 -6.76
CA ASN A 26 9.06 0.72 -7.03
C ASN A 26 9.69 -0.52 -6.36
N LEU A 27 10.66 -0.33 -5.45
CA LEU A 27 11.34 -1.42 -4.74
C LEU A 27 12.01 -2.41 -5.70
N ASN A 28 12.51 -1.89 -6.83
CA ASN A 28 13.17 -2.66 -7.88
C ASN A 28 14.70 -2.74 -7.69
N ASP A 29 15.25 -1.97 -6.75
CA ASP A 29 16.66 -1.98 -6.38
C ASP A 29 16.87 -2.57 -4.99
N SER A 30 18.10 -3.03 -4.69
CA SER A 30 18.41 -3.63 -3.39
C SER A 30 18.40 -2.62 -2.24
N GLY A 31 18.83 -1.37 -2.47
CA GLY A 31 18.99 -0.37 -1.42
C GLY A 31 17.66 0.04 -0.80
N SER A 32 16.64 0.30 -1.62
CA SER A 32 15.30 0.64 -1.13
C SER A 32 14.60 -0.55 -0.44
N ARG A 33 14.87 -1.77 -0.90
CA ARG A 33 14.35 -3.00 -0.29
C ARG A 33 14.98 -3.27 1.07
N GLU A 34 16.29 -3.10 1.18
CA GLU A 34 17.02 -3.22 2.45
C GLU A 34 16.52 -2.20 3.47
N LEU A 35 16.35 -0.94 3.05
CA LEU A 35 15.79 0.12 3.90
C LEU A 35 14.37 -0.23 4.37
N LEU A 36 13.47 -0.63 3.46
CA LEU A 36 12.11 -0.97 3.84
C LEU A 36 12.07 -2.22 4.75
N GLN A 37 12.92 -3.21 4.49
CA GLN A 37 13.04 -4.38 5.35
C GLN A 37 13.45 -4.00 6.77
N GLU A 38 14.46 -3.14 6.94
CA GLU A 38 14.89 -2.63 8.26
C GLU A 38 13.75 -1.91 8.96
N LEU A 39 13.06 -0.99 8.26
CA LEU A 39 11.94 -0.24 8.83
C LEU A 39 10.77 -1.13 9.27
N LEU A 40 10.44 -2.16 8.50
CA LEU A 40 9.37 -3.10 8.84
C LEU A 40 9.78 -4.00 10.02
N SER A 41 11.03 -4.47 10.05
CA SER A 41 11.57 -5.25 11.16
C SER A 41 11.61 -4.45 12.46
N ASP A 42 12.03 -3.19 12.40
CA ASP A 42 12.04 -2.26 13.53
C ASP A 42 10.62 -1.96 14.05
N ALA A 43 9.63 -1.94 13.15
CA ALA A 43 8.22 -1.84 13.51
C ALA A 43 7.62 -3.15 14.08
N GLY A 44 8.41 -4.23 14.14
CA GLY A 44 8.01 -5.53 14.69
C GLY A 44 7.20 -6.40 13.73
N VAL A 45 7.20 -6.10 12.43
CA VAL A 45 6.56 -6.97 11.42
C VAL A 45 7.34 -8.28 11.33
N SER A 46 6.66 -9.42 11.33
CA SER A 46 7.31 -10.72 11.28
C SER A 46 8.02 -10.96 9.94
N ASP A 47 9.17 -11.65 9.98
CA ASP A 47 9.96 -11.99 8.78
C ASP A 47 9.09 -12.65 7.70
N GLY A 48 8.19 -13.56 8.09
CA GLY A 48 7.29 -14.24 7.16
C GLY A 48 6.39 -13.28 6.39
N ARG A 49 5.88 -12.23 7.05
CA ARG A 49 5.05 -11.18 6.44
C ARG A 49 5.88 -10.25 5.55
N ILE A 50 7.07 -9.85 5.99
CA ILE A 50 8.01 -9.04 5.20
C ILE A 50 8.36 -9.78 3.89
N GLN A 51 8.74 -11.05 3.99
CA GLN A 51 9.05 -11.87 2.82
C GLN A 51 7.82 -12.08 1.92
N GLY A 52 6.63 -12.22 2.52
CA GLY A 52 5.37 -12.27 1.77
C GLY A 52 5.11 -11.00 0.96
N PHE A 53 5.31 -9.84 1.58
CA PHE A 53 5.19 -8.55 0.91
C PHE A 53 6.16 -8.45 -0.28
N PHE A 54 7.45 -8.76 -0.08
CA PHE A 54 8.43 -8.70 -1.16
C PHE A 54 8.14 -9.68 -2.30
N ARG A 55 7.63 -10.89 -2.02
CA ARG A 55 7.19 -11.80 -3.11
C ARG A 55 6.11 -11.18 -4.02
N ARG A 56 5.25 -10.33 -3.47
CA ARG A 56 4.18 -9.66 -4.23
C ARG A 56 4.69 -8.45 -4.98
N VAL A 57 5.65 -7.73 -4.41
CA VAL A 57 6.44 -6.72 -5.13
C VAL A 57 7.14 -7.36 -6.33
N ASP A 58 7.82 -8.49 -6.13
CA ASP A 58 8.53 -9.21 -7.19
C ASP A 58 7.57 -9.66 -8.30
N ARG A 59 6.41 -10.22 -7.93
CA ARG A 59 5.36 -10.58 -8.89
C ARG A 59 4.90 -9.38 -9.72
N PHE A 60 4.77 -8.20 -9.12
CA PHE A 60 4.41 -6.99 -9.84
C PHE A 60 5.54 -6.55 -10.80
N ASN A 61 6.78 -6.46 -10.29
CA ASN A 61 7.94 -5.99 -11.05
C ASN A 61 8.32 -6.93 -12.21
N ASP A 62 8.08 -8.24 -12.08
CA ASP A 62 8.30 -9.24 -13.15
C ASP A 62 7.28 -9.12 -14.30
N ILE A 63 6.11 -8.55 -14.02
CA ILE A 63 4.98 -8.48 -14.95
C ILE A 63 5.02 -7.18 -15.75
N VAL A 64 5.30 -6.06 -15.09
CA VAL A 64 5.36 -4.76 -15.74
C VAL A 64 6.68 -4.57 -16.51
N LYS A 65 6.74 -3.56 -17.38
CA LYS A 65 7.95 -3.28 -18.16
C LYS A 65 9.01 -2.65 -17.26
N GLN A 66 10.27 -3.03 -17.44
CA GLN A 66 11.36 -2.54 -16.58
C GLN A 66 11.56 -1.02 -16.71
N GLU A 67 11.34 -0.45 -17.90
CA GLU A 67 11.39 1.00 -18.10
C GLU A 67 10.31 1.79 -17.33
N TRP A 68 9.30 1.11 -16.78
CA TRP A 68 8.24 1.72 -15.97
C TRP A 68 8.59 1.77 -14.48
N LEU A 69 9.63 1.06 -14.06
CA LEU A 69 10.07 0.98 -12.67
C LEU A 69 11.14 2.03 -12.39
N THR A 70 11.24 2.46 -11.14
CA THR A 70 12.41 3.22 -10.68
C THR A 70 13.61 2.30 -10.48
N ASP A 71 14.81 2.87 -10.58
CA ASP A 71 16.06 2.22 -10.17
C ASP A 71 16.60 2.96 -8.94
N GLY A 72 16.11 2.59 -7.76
CA GLY A 72 16.28 3.40 -6.55
C GLY A 72 15.12 4.34 -6.28
N PHE A 73 15.42 5.34 -5.47
CA PHE A 73 14.55 6.47 -5.19
C PHE A 73 14.65 7.51 -6.31
N GLU A 74 13.51 8.02 -6.76
CA GLU A 74 13.43 9.05 -7.79
C GLU A 74 12.46 10.16 -7.38
N GLU A 75 12.76 11.40 -7.80
CA GLU A 75 11.83 12.52 -7.65
C GLU A 75 10.72 12.48 -8.71
N ALA A 76 9.47 12.71 -8.29
CA ALA A 76 8.33 12.86 -9.18
C ALA A 76 7.37 13.95 -8.69
N GLU A 77 6.59 14.52 -9.61
CA GLU A 77 5.42 15.32 -9.24
C GLU A 77 4.34 14.43 -8.60
N LEU A 78 3.46 15.00 -7.76
CA LEU A 78 2.46 14.28 -6.94
C LEU A 78 1.53 13.28 -7.66
N LEU A 79 1.49 13.28 -8.98
CA LEU A 79 0.65 12.39 -9.81
C LEU A 79 1.41 11.81 -11.01
N TYR A 80 2.73 12.01 -11.07
CA TYR A 80 3.52 11.52 -12.18
C TYR A 80 3.76 10.01 -12.04
N THR A 81 3.44 9.28 -13.10
CA THR A 81 3.83 7.88 -13.29
C THR A 81 4.68 7.77 -14.56
N LYS A 82 5.73 6.93 -14.54
CA LYS A 82 6.56 6.65 -15.73
C LYS A 82 5.81 5.95 -16.86
N TYR A 83 4.62 5.45 -16.57
CA TYR A 83 3.79 4.68 -17.48
C TYR A 83 2.42 5.31 -17.63
N ASP A 84 1.81 5.07 -18.79
CA ASP A 84 0.39 5.31 -19.01
C ASP A 84 -0.42 4.23 -18.26
N PRO A 85 -1.38 4.60 -17.40
CA PRO A 85 -2.11 3.65 -16.57
C PRO A 85 -2.95 2.65 -17.37
N TYR A 86 -3.45 3.03 -18.55
CA TYR A 86 -4.22 2.12 -19.40
C TYR A 86 -3.31 1.08 -20.05
N THR A 87 -2.15 1.51 -20.55
CA THR A 87 -1.13 0.62 -21.10
C THR A 87 -0.62 -0.36 -20.04
N MET A 88 -0.42 0.10 -18.80
CA MET A 88 -0.06 -0.77 -17.68
C MET A 88 -1.15 -1.81 -17.39
N GLN A 89 -2.41 -1.37 -17.35
CA GLN A 89 -3.54 -2.26 -17.14
C GLN A 89 -3.67 -3.32 -18.24
N ASP A 90 -3.42 -2.97 -19.51
CA ASP A 90 -3.47 -3.92 -20.62
C ASP A 90 -2.39 -5.00 -20.50
N GLU A 91 -1.14 -4.62 -20.21
CA GLU A 91 -0.03 -5.57 -19.99
C GLU A 91 -0.28 -6.46 -18.77
N TRP A 92 -0.80 -5.87 -17.69
CA TRP A 92 -1.19 -6.61 -16.50
C TRP A 92 -2.27 -7.64 -16.83
N THR A 93 -3.36 -7.21 -17.48
CA THR A 93 -4.49 -8.08 -17.84
C THR A 93 -4.06 -9.19 -18.78
N ALA A 94 -3.16 -8.90 -19.73
CA ALA A 94 -2.62 -9.91 -20.65
C ALA A 94 -1.85 -11.02 -19.93
N LYS A 95 -1.14 -10.70 -18.83
CA LYS A 95 -0.32 -11.65 -18.07
C LYS A 95 -1.04 -12.30 -16.88
N ASN A 96 -1.98 -11.59 -16.26
CA ASN A 96 -2.63 -11.97 -15.00
C ASN A 96 -4.16 -12.17 -15.11
N GLY A 97 -4.74 -12.00 -16.30
CA GLY A 97 -6.18 -12.15 -16.53
C GLY A 97 -7.00 -11.14 -15.72
N THR A 98 -8.04 -11.63 -15.04
CA THR A 98 -8.94 -10.80 -14.22
C THR A 98 -8.43 -10.52 -12.81
N PHE A 99 -7.19 -10.90 -12.48
CA PHE A 99 -6.64 -10.68 -11.16
C PHE A 99 -6.54 -9.17 -10.87
N PRO A 100 -7.28 -8.65 -9.86
CA PRO A 100 -7.35 -7.20 -9.61
C PRO A 100 -6.10 -6.64 -8.93
N GLY A 101 -5.14 -7.50 -8.57
CA GLY A 101 -3.93 -7.13 -7.85
C GLY A 101 -4.15 -7.05 -6.34
N TYR A 102 -3.15 -6.47 -5.66
CA TYR A 102 -3.12 -6.34 -4.21
C TYR A 102 -3.48 -4.92 -3.82
N ASN A 103 -4.72 -4.72 -3.36
CA ASN A 103 -5.20 -3.41 -2.95
C ASN A 103 -4.66 -3.01 -1.55
N CYS A 104 -4.96 -1.77 -1.12
CA CYS A 104 -4.49 -1.24 0.16
C CYS A 104 -4.93 -2.07 1.38
N ARG A 105 -6.12 -2.70 1.36
CA ARG A 105 -6.62 -3.53 2.47
C ARG A 105 -5.82 -4.82 2.58
N ILE A 106 -5.61 -5.51 1.46
CA ILE A 106 -4.82 -6.75 1.43
C ILE A 106 -3.39 -6.46 1.84
N THR A 107 -2.76 -5.41 1.30
CA THR A 107 -1.38 -5.04 1.65
C THR A 107 -1.25 -4.65 3.12
N ALA A 108 -2.21 -3.87 3.65
CA ALA A 108 -2.23 -3.53 5.07
C ALA A 108 -2.39 -4.77 5.95
N MET A 109 -3.31 -5.68 5.61
CA MET A 109 -3.52 -6.91 6.36
C MET A 109 -2.31 -7.86 6.26
N ASN A 110 -1.65 -7.93 5.10
CA ASN A 110 -0.43 -8.69 4.91
C ASN A 110 0.69 -8.24 5.85
N LEU A 111 0.88 -6.92 6.01
CA LEU A 111 1.94 -6.37 6.84
C LEU A 111 1.58 -6.35 8.33
N PHE A 112 0.36 -5.94 8.66
CA PHE A 112 0.00 -5.60 10.04
C PHE A 112 -1.00 -6.56 10.69
N GLY A 113 -1.38 -7.65 10.02
CA GLY A 113 -2.38 -8.60 10.52
C GLY A 113 -2.04 -9.20 11.89
N ASP A 114 -0.76 -9.38 12.22
CA ASP A 114 -0.32 -9.92 13.52
C ASP A 114 -0.58 -8.96 14.70
N PHE A 115 -0.76 -7.67 14.43
CA PHE A 115 -1.08 -6.67 15.46
C PHE A 115 -2.59 -6.54 15.72
N LEU A 116 -3.41 -7.18 14.89
CA LEU A 116 -4.86 -7.10 14.96
C LEU A 116 -5.39 -8.31 15.72
N SER A 117 -6.33 -8.05 16.64
CA SER A 117 -7.14 -9.10 17.25
C SER A 117 -8.61 -8.77 16.99
N VAL A 118 -9.33 -9.75 16.47
CA VAL A 118 -10.78 -9.65 16.25
C VAL A 118 -11.45 -10.62 17.21
N SER A 119 -12.42 -10.12 17.97
CA SER A 119 -13.18 -10.98 18.88
C SER A 119 -14.04 -11.96 18.08
N ALA A 120 -14.17 -13.19 18.57
CA ALA A 120 -14.99 -14.22 17.94
C ALA A 120 -16.49 -13.87 17.92
N ASP A 121 -16.94 -12.95 18.78
CA ASP A 121 -18.32 -12.45 18.85
C ASP A 121 -18.52 -11.13 18.08
N ALA A 122 -17.51 -10.67 17.32
CA ALA A 122 -17.64 -9.49 16.50
C ALA A 122 -18.80 -9.66 15.50
N GLN A 123 -19.76 -8.74 15.53
CA GLN A 123 -20.83 -8.74 14.54
C GLN A 123 -20.27 -8.30 13.19
N ILE A 124 -20.13 -9.25 12.28
CA ILE A 124 -19.69 -8.98 10.91
C ILE A 124 -20.92 -8.57 10.10
N ASN A 125 -20.94 -7.33 9.64
CA ASN A 125 -21.91 -6.90 8.63
C ASN A 125 -21.38 -7.29 7.24
N SER A 126 -21.72 -8.50 6.80
CA SER A 126 -21.32 -9.05 5.49
C SER A 126 -22.27 -8.64 4.34
N GLY A 127 -23.17 -7.68 4.57
CA GLY A 127 -24.24 -7.34 3.63
C GLY A 127 -23.81 -6.46 2.44
N GLU A 128 -22.60 -5.91 2.44
CA GLU A 128 -22.11 -5.04 1.38
C GLU A 128 -21.10 -5.77 0.48
N ASP A 129 -21.40 -5.85 -0.82
CA ASP A 129 -20.53 -6.39 -1.86
C ASP A 129 -19.39 -5.41 -2.22
N VAL A 130 -18.69 -4.91 -1.20
CA VAL A 130 -17.59 -3.94 -1.32
C VAL A 130 -16.21 -4.62 -1.30
N LEU A 131 -16.18 -5.91 -0.99
CA LEU A 131 -14.98 -6.74 -0.90
C LEU A 131 -14.74 -7.62 -2.14
N PHE A 132 -15.54 -7.49 -3.20
CA PHE A 132 -15.41 -8.34 -4.41
C PHE A 132 -13.99 -8.36 -4.97
N ALA A 133 -13.30 -7.21 -4.99
CA ALA A 133 -11.91 -7.13 -5.47
C ALA A 133 -10.95 -7.88 -4.54
N ASP A 134 -11.19 -7.82 -3.23
CA ASP A 134 -10.41 -8.53 -2.22
C ASP A 134 -10.63 -10.05 -2.34
N GLU A 135 -11.89 -10.47 -2.45
CA GLU A 135 -12.25 -11.88 -2.64
C GLU A 135 -11.65 -12.45 -3.92
N GLU A 136 -11.70 -11.72 -5.03
CA GLU A 136 -11.11 -12.16 -6.30
C GLU A 136 -9.57 -12.24 -6.22
N ALA A 137 -8.94 -11.29 -5.53
CA ALA A 137 -7.51 -11.38 -5.27
C ALA A 137 -7.15 -12.62 -4.43
N LEU A 138 -7.93 -12.92 -3.39
CA LEU A 138 -7.71 -14.07 -2.50
C LEU A 138 -7.99 -15.42 -3.15
N LYS A 139 -8.86 -15.49 -4.17
CA LYS A 139 -8.98 -16.70 -5.00
C LYS A 139 -7.69 -17.01 -5.76
N THR A 140 -6.95 -15.97 -6.16
CA THR A 140 -5.71 -16.09 -6.94
C THR A 140 -4.49 -16.30 -6.03
N ASP A 141 -4.44 -15.63 -4.88
CA ASP A 141 -3.37 -15.75 -3.87
C ASP A 141 -4.02 -15.90 -2.48
N PRO A 142 -4.35 -17.14 -2.06
CA PRO A 142 -4.98 -17.39 -0.76
C PRO A 142 -4.14 -16.91 0.43
N ASP A 143 -2.83 -16.82 0.26
CA ASP A 143 -1.88 -16.42 1.30
C ASP A 143 -1.69 -14.88 1.34
N ALA A 144 -2.45 -14.12 0.53
CA ALA A 144 -2.28 -12.67 0.38
C ALA A 144 -2.41 -11.89 1.70
N LEU A 145 -3.16 -12.41 2.67
CA LEU A 145 -3.32 -11.77 3.99
C LEU A 145 -2.18 -12.05 4.97
N GLY A 146 -1.19 -12.87 4.59
CA GLY A 146 0.00 -13.16 5.39
C GLY A 146 -0.23 -14.04 6.62
N GLY A 147 -1.38 -14.72 6.72
CA GLY A 147 -1.66 -15.71 7.75
C GLY A 147 -1.47 -17.13 7.24
N SER A 148 -1.08 -18.04 8.13
CA SER A 148 -1.03 -19.50 7.94
C SER A 148 -2.22 -20.17 8.62
#